data_AF-A0A0C2VWV4-F1
#
_entry.id   AF-A0A0C2VWV4-F1
#
_cell.length_a   1.000
_cell.length_b   1.000
_cell.length_c   1.000
_cell.angle_alpha   90.00
_cell.angle_beta   90.00
_cell.angle_gamma   90.00
#
_symmetry.space_group_name_H-M   'P 1'
#
loop_
_entity.id
_entity.type
_entity.pdbx_description
1 polymer ?
#
loop_
_entity_poly.entity_id
_entity_poly.type
_entity_poly.pdbx_seq_one_letter_code
_entity_poly.pdbx_strand_id
1 'polypeptide(L)'
;MVKTLFILFIFTLSACFTTQASALTLTLSIETVYGDGEKSFETRQESYEAMEDFFSQYNDWQIIDMNKEEITLRTRTEKLSPLLEWSGYAEVQ
;
A
#
# COMPACT_ATOMS: atom_id res chain seq x y z
N MET A 1 -52.80 -3.85 -17.90
CA MET A 1 -51.90 -4.94 -18.37
C MET A 1 -50.50 -4.59 -17.88
N VAL A 2 -49.92 -5.50 -17.11
CA VAL A 2 -48.92 -5.28 -16.04
C VAL A 2 -47.53 -4.90 -16.59
N LYS A 3 -47.16 -3.61 -16.61
CA LYS A 3 -45.78 -3.21 -16.97
C LYS A 3 -45.27 -1.91 -16.34
N THR A 4 -45.88 -1.45 -15.25
CA THR A 4 -45.49 -0.18 -14.58
C THR A 4 -45.46 -0.31 -13.06
N LEU A 5 -45.27 -1.53 -12.54
CA LEU A 5 -45.36 -1.80 -11.12
C LEU A 5 -44.18 -2.68 -10.66
N PHE A 6 -42.95 -2.23 -10.89
CA PHE A 6 -41.75 -2.81 -10.23
C PHE A 6 -40.57 -1.83 -10.26
N ILE A 7 -40.85 -0.52 -10.29
CA ILE A 7 -39.83 0.54 -10.14
C ILE A 7 -40.18 1.31 -8.86
N LEU A 8 -40.28 0.59 -7.75
CA LEU A 8 -40.36 1.18 -6.42
C LEU A 8 -40.10 0.12 -5.33
N PHE A 9 -38.99 -0.62 -5.45
CA PHE A 9 -38.48 -1.41 -4.35
C PHE A 9 -37.00 -1.65 -4.61
N ILE A 10 -36.16 -1.54 -3.57
CA ILE A 10 -34.67 -1.52 -3.61
C ILE A 10 -34.06 -0.12 -3.80
N PHE A 11 -34.61 0.90 -3.12
CA PHE A 11 -33.89 2.17 -2.87
C PHE A 11 -33.56 2.41 -1.38
N THR A 12 -33.64 1.39 -0.52
CA THR A 12 -33.58 1.60 0.93
C THR A 12 -32.75 0.58 1.69
N LEU A 13 -31.62 0.11 1.15
CA LEU A 13 -30.70 -0.63 2.00
C LEU A 13 -29.22 -0.50 1.59
N SER A 14 -28.78 0.72 1.26
CA SER A 14 -27.39 1.10 1.57
C SER A 14 -27.31 1.45 3.05
N ALA A 15 -27.71 0.52 3.92
CA ALA A 15 -27.09 0.44 5.23
C ALA A 15 -25.70 -0.11 4.92
N CYS A 16 -24.79 0.79 4.57
CA CYS A 16 -23.37 0.51 4.57
C CYS A 16 -23.09 -0.07 5.95
N PHE A 17 -22.93 -1.38 6.02
CA PHE A 17 -22.45 -2.04 7.22
C PHE A 17 -21.04 -1.47 7.40
N THR A 18 -20.91 -0.46 8.26
CA THR A 18 -19.60 -0.10 8.81
C THR A 18 -19.27 -1.22 9.77
N THR A 19 -18.79 -2.34 9.21
CA THR A 19 -18.12 -3.37 9.99
C THR A 19 -16.94 -2.66 10.63
N GLN A 20 -17.03 -2.37 11.92
CA GLN A 20 -15.91 -1.85 12.68
C GLN A 20 -14.90 -2.99 12.78
N ALA A 21 -14.06 -3.09 11.75
CA ALA A 21 -12.97 -4.02 11.69
C ALA A 21 -11.91 -3.56 12.70
N SER A 22 -11.53 -4.46 13.59
CA SER A 22 -10.36 -4.24 14.45
C SER A 22 -9.17 -3.94 13.55
N ALA A 23 -8.48 -2.83 13.79
CA ALA A 23 -7.32 -2.45 13.00
C ALA A 23 -6.30 -3.61 12.95
N LEU A 24 -5.94 -4.01 11.74
CA LEU A 24 -4.96 -5.06 11.48
C LEU A 24 -3.57 -4.43 11.46
N THR A 25 -2.74 -4.80 12.43
CA THR A 25 -1.34 -4.40 12.46
C THR A 25 -0.53 -5.29 11.53
N LEU A 26 0.09 -4.68 10.52
CA LEU A 26 0.93 -5.31 9.52
C LEU A 26 2.38 -4.83 9.66
N THR A 27 3.32 -5.75 9.48
CA THR A 27 4.74 -5.41 9.30
C THR A 27 5.02 -5.32 7.81
N LEU A 28 5.55 -4.18 7.36
CA LEU A 28 5.87 -3.93 5.97
C LEU A 28 7.39 -3.85 5.82
N SER A 29 7.94 -4.64 4.90
CA SER A 29 9.33 -4.57 4.46
C SER A 29 9.38 -3.95 3.07
N ILE A 30 9.92 -2.75 2.97
CA ILE A 30 9.94 -1.96 1.75
C ILE A 30 11.34 -2.01 1.16
N GLU A 31 11.45 -2.58 -0.03
CA GLU A 31 12.66 -2.55 -0.84
C GLU A 31 12.56 -1.42 -1.89
N THR A 32 13.37 -0.38 -1.73
CA THR A 32 13.50 0.68 -2.74
C THR A 32 14.71 0.42 -3.61
N VAL A 33 14.50 0.20 -4.92
CA VAL A 33 15.57 0.06 -5.91
C VAL A 33 15.83 1.41 -6.56
N TYR A 34 17.03 1.95 -6.37
CA TYR A 34 17.46 3.24 -6.92
C TYR A 34 17.97 3.11 -8.37
N GLY A 35 18.17 4.25 -9.02
CA GLY A 35 18.64 4.31 -10.41
C GLY A 35 20.06 3.78 -10.60
N ASP A 36 20.89 3.87 -9.57
CA ASP A 36 22.25 3.31 -9.50
C ASP A 36 22.28 1.78 -9.27
N GLY A 37 21.11 1.16 -9.02
CA GLY A 37 20.97 -0.25 -8.73
C GLY A 37 21.17 -0.60 -7.24
N GLU A 38 21.42 0.38 -6.37
CA GLU A 38 21.42 0.17 -4.94
C GLU A 38 20.01 -0.08 -4.41
N LYS A 39 19.95 -0.72 -3.24
CA LYS A 39 18.71 -1.10 -2.57
C LYS A 39 18.69 -0.57 -1.16
N SER A 40 17.61 0.12 -0.79
CA SER A 40 17.31 0.43 0.60
C SER A 40 16.20 -0.50 1.11
N PHE A 41 16.33 -0.91 2.37
CA PHE A 41 15.35 -1.71 3.09
C PHE A 41 14.81 -0.90 4.24
N GLU A 42 13.50 -0.76 4.31
CA GLU A 42 12.81 -0.06 5.39
C GLU A 42 11.73 -0.98 5.97
N THR A 43 11.76 -1.20 7.28
CA THR A 43 10.71 -1.94 7.98
C THR A 43 9.81 -0.97 8.73
N ARG A 44 8.51 -1.00 8.45
CA ARG A 44 7.50 -0.21 9.16
C ARG A 44 6.39 -1.09 9.70
N GLN A 45 5.81 -0.68 10.83
CA GLN A 45 4.62 -1.31 11.38
C GLN A 45 3.46 -0.33 11.20
N GLU A 46 2.46 -0.75 10.42
CA GLU A 46 1.31 0.08 10.09
C GLU A 46 0.02 -0.66 10.46
N SER A 47 -1.00 0.07 10.89
CA SER A 47 -2.30 -0.49 11.28
C SER A 47 -3.37 -0.03 10.30
N TYR A 48 -4.07 -0.97 9.67
CA TYR A 48 -5.12 -0.69 8.69
C TYR A 48 -6.48 -1.14 9.19
N GLU A 49 -7.52 -0.32 9.00
CA GLU A 49 -8.89 -0.71 9.30
C GLU A 49 -9.43 -1.69 8.26
N ALA A 50 -9.08 -1.50 6.99
CA ALA A 50 -9.39 -2.41 5.91
C ALA A 50 -8.16 -2.73 5.06
N MET A 51 -8.06 -3.97 4.60
CA MET A 51 -7.00 -4.37 3.66
C MET A 51 -7.10 -3.64 2.32
N GLU A 52 -8.30 -3.16 1.94
CA GLU A 52 -8.49 -2.33 0.75
C GLU A 52 -7.71 -1.01 0.83
N ASP A 53 -7.58 -0.42 2.02
CA ASP A 53 -6.80 0.79 2.24
C ASP A 53 -5.30 0.54 1.98
N PHE A 54 -4.82 -0.61 2.45
CA PHE A 54 -3.44 -1.06 2.18
C PHE A 54 -3.18 -1.21 0.69
N PHE A 55 -4.03 -1.94 -0.04
CA PHE A 55 -3.86 -2.12 -1.48
C PHE A 55 -4.01 -0.82 -2.27
N SER A 56 -4.84 0.11 -1.81
CA SER A 56 -5.00 1.44 -2.40
C SER A 56 -3.73 2.29 -2.23
N GLN A 57 -3.12 2.24 -1.04
CA GLN A 57 -1.91 3.01 -0.73
C GLN A 57 -0.67 2.53 -1.50
N TYR A 58 -0.53 1.22 -1.70
CA TYR A 58 0.63 0.60 -2.36
C TYR A 58 0.31 0.03 -3.74
N ASN A 59 -0.71 0.57 -4.42
CA ASN A 59 -1.18 0.07 -5.72
C ASN A 59 -0.10 0.09 -6.83
N ASP A 60 0.81 1.07 -6.78
CA ASP A 60 1.90 1.25 -7.73
C ASP A 60 3.15 0.43 -7.36
N TRP A 61 3.11 -0.28 -6.23
CA TRP A 61 4.25 -1.00 -5.68
C TRP A 61 4.09 -2.49 -5.94
N GLN A 62 5.21 -3.18 -6.15
CA GLN A 62 5.20 -4.61 -6.41
C GLN A 62 5.22 -5.38 -5.08
N ILE A 63 4.22 -6.24 -4.86
CA ILE A 63 4.26 -7.21 -3.76
C ILE A 63 5.21 -8.34 -4.15
N ILE A 64 6.31 -8.49 -3.41
CA ILE A 64 7.35 -9.52 -3.64
C ILE A 64 7.05 -10.78 -2.85
N ASP A 65 6.65 -10.61 -1.59
CA ASP A 65 6.24 -11.69 -0.70
C ASP A 65 5.14 -11.19 0.23
N MET A 66 4.24 -12.09 0.63
CA MET A 66 3.19 -11.79 1.58
C MET A 66 2.93 -13.02 2.42
N ASN A 67 3.25 -12.92 3.70
CA ASN A 67 3.00 -13.96 4.69
C ASN A 67 2.12 -13.43 5.82
N LYS A 68 1.89 -14.24 6.86
CA LYS A 68 0.99 -13.86 7.97
C LYS A 68 1.59 -12.82 8.92
N GLU A 69 2.90 -12.61 8.87
CA GLU A 69 3.65 -11.78 9.81
C GLU A 69 4.14 -10.48 9.13
N GLU A 70 4.48 -10.55 7.85
CA GLU A 70 5.11 -9.47 7.09
C GLU A 70 4.69 -9.48 5.60
N ILE A 71 4.64 -8.28 5.02
CA ILE A 71 4.46 -8.06 3.59
C ILE A 71 5.71 -7.36 3.04
N THR A 72 6.34 -7.98 2.04
CA THR A 72 7.49 -7.39 1.34
C THR A 72 7.03 -6.70 0.07
N LEU A 73 7.26 -5.39 0.01
CA LEU A 73 6.95 -4.51 -1.10
C LEU A 73 8.24 -4.07 -1.79
N ARG A 74 8.20 -3.89 -3.11
CA ARG A 74 9.29 -3.32 -3.89
C ARG A 74 8.80 -2.15 -4.72
N THR A 75 9.56 -1.08 -4.70
CA THR A 75 9.39 0.08 -5.57
C THR A 75 10.69 0.43 -6.27
N ARG A 76 10.61 1.12 -7.41
CA ARG A 76 11.77 1.60 -8.16
C ARG A 76 11.70 3.12 -8.29
N THR A 77 12.82 3.77 -8.03
CA THR A 77 12.98 5.21 -8.26
C THR A 77 14.16 5.48 -9.18
N GLU A 78 14.07 6.54 -9.98
CA GLU A 78 15.18 7.02 -10.81
C GLU A 78 16.20 7.84 -10.01
N LYS A 79 15.89 8.15 -8.74
CA LYS A 79 16.80 8.86 -7.84
C LYS A 79 18.01 8.00 -7.49
N LEU A 80 19.12 8.66 -7.18
CA LEU A 80 20.31 8.03 -6.58
C LEU A 80 20.06 7.72 -5.10
N SER A 81 20.77 6.74 -4.57
CA SER A 81 20.60 6.34 -3.18
C SER A 81 21.10 7.42 -2.18
N PRO A 82 20.43 7.60 -1.02
CA PRO A 82 20.91 8.48 0.04
C PRO A 82 22.17 7.97 0.74
N LEU A 83 22.48 6.67 0.63
CA LEU A 83 23.70 6.08 1.21
C LEU A 83 24.95 6.69 0.54
N LEU A 84 24.88 7.04 -0.75
CA LEU A 84 25.90 7.84 -1.42
C LEU A 84 25.94 9.31 -0.96
N GLU A 85 24.81 9.89 -0.54
CA GLU A 85 24.75 11.27 -0.05
C GLU A 85 25.44 11.45 1.32
N TRP A 86 25.37 10.44 2.20
CA TRP A 86 26.01 10.49 3.53
C TRP A 86 27.44 9.94 3.58
N SER A 87 27.87 9.15 2.58
CA SER A 87 29.25 8.63 2.52
C SER A 87 30.26 9.61 1.91
N GLY A 88 29.94 10.90 1.80
CA GLY A 88 30.91 11.94 1.43
C GLY A 88 31.41 11.89 -0.02
N TYR A 89 30.58 11.43 -0.96
CA TYR A 89 30.79 11.69 -2.40
C TYR A 89 29.89 12.83 -2.91
N ALA A 90 29.44 13.70 -2.01
CA ALA A 90 29.11 15.07 -2.38
C ALA A 90 30.43 15.76 -2.76
N GLU A 91 30.46 16.30 -3.97
CA GLU A 91 31.62 16.86 -4.65
C GLU A 91 32.50 17.73 -3.73
N VAL A 92 33.77 17.33 -3.59
CA VAL A 92 34.83 18.33 -3.43
C VAL A 92 35.04 18.98 -4.79
N GLN A 93 34.24 20.01 -5.13
CA GLN A 93 34.65 21.16 -5.97
C GLN A 93 33.85 22.41 -5.60
#